data_AF-A0A388SFB5-F1
#
_entry.id   AF-A0A388SFB5-F1
#
_cell.length_a   1.000
_cell.length_b   1.000
_cell.length_c   1.000
_cell.angle_alpha   90.00
_cell.angle_beta   90.00
_cell.angle_gamma   90.00
#
_symmetry.space_group_name_H-M   'P 1'
#
loop_
_entity.id
_entity.type
_entity.pdbx_description
1 polymer ?
#
loop_
_entity_poly.entity_id
_entity_poly.type
_entity_poly.pdbx_seq_one_letter_code
_entity_poly.pdbx_strand_id
1 'polypeptide(L)' 'MLAMQQISLSSFASALEITETDAEALLAGGLPLTEEIAGKLETLLDLPAHFWLGLEASYRSDLKK' A
#
# COMPACT_ATOMS: atom_id res chain seq x y z
N MET A 1 -0.36 21.82 5.14
CA MET A 1 0.45 21.05 6.10
C MET A 1 -0.02 19.62 6.00
N LEU A 2 0.76 18.72 5.37
CA LEU A 2 0.47 17.29 5.42
C LEU A 2 0.83 16.82 6.84
N ALA A 3 -0.15 16.43 7.64
CA ALA A 3 0.12 15.88 8.96
C ALA A 3 0.80 14.52 8.78
N MET A 4 1.97 14.31 9.39
CA MET A 4 2.55 12.97 9.50
C MET A 4 1.64 12.15 10.43
N GLN A 5 0.74 11.38 9.84
CA GLN A 5 -0.08 10.41 10.55
C GLN A 5 0.82 9.22 10.91
N GLN A 6 1.11 9.03 12.20
CA GLN A 6 1.65 7.76 12.67
C GLN A 6 0.51 6.76 12.76
N ILE A 7 0.44 5.85 11.78
CA ILE A 7 -0.42 4.68 11.85
C ILE A 7 0.42 3.49 12.35
N SER A 8 -0.13 2.70 13.27
CA SER A 8 0.50 1.42 13.63
C SER A 8 0.33 0.42 12.49
N LEU A 9 1.26 -0.53 12.38
CA LEU A 9 1.17 -1.63 11.44
C LEU A 9 -0.15 -2.41 11.59
N SER A 10 -0.59 -2.63 12.84
CA SER A 10 -1.84 -3.30 13.15
C SER A 10 -3.08 -2.57 12.61
N SER A 11 -3.12 -1.24 12.73
CA SER A 11 -4.21 -0.42 12.17
C SER A 11 -4.17 -0.41 10.65
N PHE A 12 -2.97 -0.37 10.07
CA PHE A 12 -2.78 -0.46 8.62
C PHE A 12 -3.24 -1.81 8.07
N ALA A 13 -2.82 -2.91 8.69
CA ALA A 13 -3.24 -4.27 8.33
C ALA A 13 -4.76 -4.43 8.44
N SER A 14 -5.35 -3.93 9.53
CA SER A 14 -6.81 -3.95 9.75
C SER A 14 -7.56 -3.14 8.69
N ALA A 15 -7.05 -1.96 8.30
CA ALA A 15 -7.66 -1.12 7.27
C ALA A 15 -7.60 -1.74 5.87
N LEU A 16 -6.56 -2.54 5.61
CA LEU A 16 -6.43 -3.30 4.37
C LEU A 16 -7.08 -4.68 4.44
N GLU A 17 -7.63 -5.08 5.59
CA GLU A 17 -8.16 -6.42 5.89
C GLU A 17 -7.16 -7.54 5.53
N ILE A 18 -5.88 -7.29 5.79
CA ILE A 18 -4.77 -8.25 5.61
C ILE A 18 -4.14 -8.58 6.97
N THR A 19 -3.27 -9.60 7.00
CA THR A 19 -2.52 -9.90 8.22
C THR A 19 -1.40 -8.88 8.44
N GLU A 20 -0.92 -8.73 9.69
CA GLU A 20 0.25 -7.87 9.95
C GLU A 20 1.49 -8.32 9.15
N THR A 21 1.67 -9.63 8.98
CA THR A 21 2.75 -10.18 8.16
C THR A 21 2.61 -9.79 6.69
N ASP A 22 1.39 -9.82 6.14
CA ASP A 22 1.14 -9.35 4.78
C ASP A 22 1.36 -7.84 4.66
N ALA A 23 0.98 -7.07 5.68
CA ALA A 23 1.24 -5.64 5.74
C ALA A 23 2.75 -5.33 5.76
N GLU A 24 3.54 -6.08 6.53
CA GLU A 24 5.00 -5.97 6.53
C GLU A 24 5.57 -6.33 5.16
N ALA A 25 5.10 -7.42 4.55
CA ALA A 25 5.54 -7.85 3.23
C ALA A 25 5.17 -6.81 2.15
N LEU A 26 4.00 -6.18 2.25
CA LEU A 26 3.58 -5.10 1.35
C LEU A 26 4.49 -3.87 1.50
N LEU A 27 4.77 -3.44 2.73
CA LEU A 27 5.67 -2.31 3.02
C LEU A 27 7.12 -2.60 2.61
N ALA A 28 7.54 -3.86 2.65
CA ALA A 28 8.85 -4.30 2.19
C ALA A 28 8.94 -4.50 0.66
N GLY A 29 7.84 -4.36 -0.08
CA GLY A 29 7.77 -4.62 -1.52
C GLY A 29 7.75 -6.11 -1.89
N GLY A 30 7.54 -7.00 -0.91
CA GLY A 30 7.39 -8.44 -1.10
C GLY A 30 6.01 -8.86 -1.60
N LEU A 31 4.99 -8.00 -1.46
CA LEU A 31 3.66 -8.20 -2.04
C LEU A 31 3.31 -7.08 -3.04
N PRO A 32 2.63 -7.39 -4.16
CA PRO A 32 2.11 -6.37 -5.05
C PRO A 32 1.04 -5.51 -4.39
N LEU A 33 1.03 -4.23 -4.73
CA LEU A 33 -0.19 -3.41 -4.64
C LEU A 33 -1.18 -3.85 -5.73
N THR A 34 -2.11 -4.74 -5.38
CA THR A 34 -3.22 -5.14 -6.25
C THR A 34 -4.30 -4.05 -6.33
N GLU A 35 -5.22 -4.16 -7.29
CA GLU A 35 -6.37 -3.24 -7.39
C GLU A 35 -7.20 -3.21 -6.10
N GLU A 36 -7.34 -4.37 -5.44
CA GLU A 36 -8.03 -4.47 -4.15
C GLU A 36 -7.31 -3.65 -3.07
N ILE A 37 -6.00 -3.85 -2.90
CA ILE A 37 -5.21 -3.13 -1.90
C ILE A 37 -5.18 -1.63 -2.21
N ALA A 38 -5.04 -1.27 -3.49
CA ALA A 38 -5.06 0.12 -3.94
C ALA A 38 -6.39 0.83 -3.64
N GLY A 39 -7.54 0.13 -3.79
CA GLY A 39 -8.85 0.67 -3.40
C GLY A 39 -8.99 0.88 -1.89
N LYS A 40 -8.45 -0.04 -1.09
CA LYS A 40 -8.44 0.12 0.38
C LYS A 40 -7.53 1.26 0.83
N LEU A 41 -6.37 1.41 0.19
CA LEU A 41 -5.46 2.55 0.41
C LEU A 41 -6.09 3.88 -0.02
N GLU A 42 -6.88 3.90 -1.09
CA GLU A 42 -7.64 5.08 -1.50
C GLU A 42 -8.58 5.55 -0.40
N THR A 43 -9.30 4.60 0.21
CA THR A 43 -10.21 4.92 1.32
C THR A 43 -9.46 5.36 2.59
N LEU A 44 -8.29 4.77 2.86
CA LEU A 44 -7.52 5.03 4.08
C LEU A 44 -6.72 6.35 4.03
N LEU A 45 -6.14 6.66 2.87
CA LEU A 45 -5.18 7.76 2.70
C LEU A 45 -5.70 8.87 1.79
N ASP A 46 -6.92 8.75 1.29
CA ASP A 46 -7.57 9.72 0.39
C ASP A 46 -6.76 9.96 -0.91
N LEU A 47 -6.07 8.91 -1.38
CA LEU A 47 -5.20 8.93 -2.55
C LEU A 47 -5.68 7.93 -3.61
N PRO A 48 -5.89 8.35 -4.86
CA PRO A 48 -6.50 7.49 -5.86
C PRO A 48 -5.82 6.12 -6.05
N ALA A 49 -6.60 5.05 -6.25
CA ALA A 49 -6.10 3.69 -6.47
C ALA A 49 -5.10 3.63 -7.64
N HIS A 50 -5.35 4.41 -8.71
CA HIS A 50 -4.44 4.49 -9.85
C HIS A 50 -3.05 5.04 -9.51
N PHE A 51 -2.93 5.87 -8.45
CA PHE A 51 -1.63 6.34 -7.97
C PHE A 51 -0.81 5.18 -7.42
N TRP A 52 -1.42 4.35 -6.57
CA TRP A 52 -0.78 3.16 -5.98
C TRP A 52 -0.42 2.12 -7.05
N LEU A 53 -1.31 1.89 -8.01
CA LEU A 53 -1.04 0.99 -9.14
C LEU A 53 0.08 1.53 -10.04
N GLY A 54 0.16 2.85 -10.21
CA GLY A 54 1.27 3.50 -10.91
C GLY A 54 2.61 3.29 -10.20
N LEU A 55 2.62 3.38 -8.86
CA LEU A 55 3.80 3.10 -8.05
C LEU A 55 4.26 1.65 -8.21
N GLU A 56 3.33 0.69 -8.15
CA GLU A 56 3.61 -0.73 -8.37
C GLU A 56 4.19 -1.01 -9.76
N ALA A 57 3.57 -0.41 -10.79
CA ALA A 57 4.02 -0.56 -12.16
C ALA A 57 5.45 -0.01 -12.35
N SER A 58 5.76 1.14 -11.73
CA SER A 58 7.10 1.71 -11.73
C SER A 58 8.09 0.81 -10.98
N TYR A 59 7.74 0.39 -9.75
CA TYR A 59 8.58 -0.47 -8.92
C TYR A 59 8.93 -1.78 -9.63
N ARG A 60 7.94 -2.47 -10.19
CA ARG A 60 8.15 -3.72 -10.97
C ARG A 60 8.92 -3.50 -12.26
N SER A 61 8.82 -2.32 -12.86
CA SER A 61 9.59 -1.99 -14.06
C SER A 61 11.07 -1.76 -13.72
N ASP A 62 11.35 -1.15 -12.57
CA ASP A 62 12.71 -0.93 -12.08
C ASP A 62 13.36 -2.22 -11.58
N LEU A 63 12.61 -3.13 -10.94
CA LEU A 63 13.13 -4.45 -10.55
C LEU A 63 13.54 -5.34 -11.74
N LYS A 64 13.03 -5.07 -12.94
CA LYS A 64 13.35 -5.83 -14.16
C LYS A 64 14.58 -5.29 -14.90
N LYS A 65 15.12 -4.15 -14.48
CA LYS A 65 16.36 -3.56 -15.03
C LYS A 65 17.57 -4.04 -14.25
#